data_AF-T1FZK9-F1
#
_entry.id   AF-T1FZK9-F1
#
_cell.length_a   1.000
_cell.length_b   1.000
_cell.length_c   1.000
_cell.angle_alpha   90.00
_cell.angle_beta   90.00
_cell.angle_gamma   90.00
#
_symmetry.space_group_name_H-M   'P 1'
#
loop_
_entity.id
_entity.type
_entity.pdbx_description
1 polymer ?
#
loop_
_entity_poly.entity_id
_entity_poly.type
_entity_poly.pdbx_seq_one_letter_code
_entity_poly.pdbx_strand_id
1 'polypeptide(L)'
;QWHALDKSEQQKYYDMAKREKELHLQMYPGWSARDNYATHTKKKKRKKEAGVNNSCPHNLNCKSHFGLDQHHNWCSDCRLVMCCSHTFNI
;
A
#
# COMPACT_ATOMS: atom_id res chain seq x y z
N GLN A 1 -8.98 20.50 23.90
CA GLN A 1 -9.21 19.94 25.25
C GLN A 1 -8.10 18.99 25.71
N TRP A 2 -7.47 18.18 24.84
CA TRP A 2 -6.30 17.33 25.20
C TRP A 2 -5.11 18.12 25.77
N HIS A 3 -4.70 19.20 25.09
CA HIS A 3 -3.56 20.02 25.52
C HIS A 3 -3.81 20.81 26.82
N ALA A 4 -5.05 20.82 27.33
CA ALA A 4 -5.39 21.46 28.60
C ALA A 4 -5.25 20.51 29.80
N LEU A 5 -5.05 19.20 29.56
CA LEU A 5 -4.84 18.21 30.61
C LEU A 5 -3.41 18.29 31.13
N ASP A 6 -3.24 18.08 32.45
CA ASP A 6 -1.91 17.96 33.03
C ASP A 6 -1.19 16.69 32.52
N LYS A 7 0.15 16.69 32.58
CA LYS A 7 0.96 15.54 32.15
C LYS A 7 0.60 14.27 32.90
N SER A 8 0.29 14.36 34.19
CA SER A 8 -0.13 13.22 35.01
C SER A 8 -1.44 12.60 34.49
N GLU A 9 -2.36 13.46 34.07
CA GLU A 9 -3.66 13.06 33.54
C GLU A 9 -3.53 12.46 32.14
N GLN A 10 -2.67 13.02 31.29
CA GLN A 10 -2.31 12.43 29.99
C GLN A 10 -1.66 11.05 30.16
N GLN A 11 -0.77 10.88 31.16
CA GLN A 11 -0.10 9.61 31.44
C GLN A 11 -1.09 8.48 31.74
N LYS A 12 -2.16 8.77 32.49
CA LYS A 12 -3.23 7.80 32.77
C LYS A 12 -3.84 7.24 31.49
N TYR A 13 -4.07 8.07 30.48
CA TYR A 13 -4.61 7.62 29.20
C TYR A 13 -3.60 6.80 28.40
N TYR A 14 -2.30 7.14 28.45
CA TYR A 14 -1.27 6.34 27.83
C TYR A 14 -1.14 4.95 28.47
N ASP A 15 -1.21 4.86 29.79
CA ASP A 15 -1.14 3.59 30.51
C ASP A 15 -2.35 2.71 30.20
N MET A 16 -3.54 3.30 30.09
CA MET A 16 -4.74 2.60 29.62
C MET A 16 -4.59 2.12 28.17
N ALA A 17 -4.13 2.98 27.26
CA ALA A 17 -3.94 2.64 25.86
C ALA A 17 -2.90 1.52 25.66
N LYS A 18 -1.85 1.50 26.50
CA LYS A 18 -0.83 0.45 26.46
C LYS A 18 -1.40 -0.91 26.87
N ARG A 19 -2.17 -0.96 27.95
CA ARG A 19 -2.87 -2.19 28.39
C ARG A 19 -3.82 -2.71 27.32
N GLU A 20 -4.64 -1.83 26.73
CA GLU A 20 -5.55 -2.20 25.64
C GLU A 20 -4.80 -2.76 24.42
N LYS A 21 -3.66 -2.16 24.05
CA LYS A 21 -2.83 -2.65 22.95
C LYS A 21 -2.29 -4.06 23.23
N GLU A 22 -1.79 -4.31 24.44
CA GLU A 22 -1.27 -5.62 24.84
C GLU A 22 -2.38 -6.67 24.82
N LEU A 23 -3.56 -6.34 25.36
CA LEU A 23 -4.74 -7.21 25.32
C LEU A 23 -5.19 -7.51 23.88
N HIS A 24 -5.21 -6.49 23.02
CA HIS A 24 -5.63 -6.65 21.63
C HIS A 24 -4.72 -7.61 20.86
N LEU A 25 -3.40 -7.54 21.08
CA LEU A 25 -2.44 -8.48 20.48
C LEU A 25 -2.66 -9.91 20.99
N GLN A 26 -3.01 -10.09 22.27
CA GLN A 26 -3.29 -11.41 22.85
C GLN A 26 -4.59 -12.01 22.32
N MET A 27 -5.67 -11.21 22.25
CA MET A 27 -6.99 -11.67 21.83
C MET A 27 -7.09 -11.85 20.31
N TYR A 28 -6.37 -11.03 19.54
CA TYR A 28 -6.41 -11.02 18.08
C TYR A 28 -5.01 -11.20 17.48
N PRO A 29 -4.43 -12.41 17.60
CA PRO A 29 -3.17 -12.72 16.95
C PRO A 29 -3.33 -12.58 15.42
N GLY A 30 -2.46 -11.79 14.79
CA GLY A 30 -2.51 -11.54 13.34
C GLY A 30 -3.39 -10.37 12.90
N TRP A 31 -4.06 -9.65 13.83
CA TRP A 31 -4.78 -8.43 13.45
C TRP A 31 -3.82 -7.34 12.99
N SER A 32 -3.92 -6.97 11.71
CA SER A 32 -3.14 -5.90 11.11
C SER A 32 -4.05 -4.78 10.64
N ALA A 33 -3.81 -3.56 11.14
CA ALA A 33 -4.51 -2.38 10.66
C ALA A 33 -4.32 -2.17 9.14
N ARG A 34 -3.22 -2.69 8.56
CA ARG A 34 -2.95 -2.67 7.12
C ARG A 34 -4.07 -3.29 6.32
N ASP A 35 -4.59 -4.44 6.75
CA ASP A 35 -5.63 -5.17 6.02
C ASP A 35 -6.93 -4.35 5.98
N ASN A 36 -7.22 -3.62 7.05
CA ASN A 36 -8.38 -2.73 7.12
C ASN A 36 -8.20 -1.48 6.24
N TYR A 37 -7.06 -0.78 6.28
CA TYR A 37 -6.84 0.41 5.46
C TYR A 37 -6.71 0.11 3.95
N ALA A 38 -6.21 -1.07 3.57
CA ALA A 38 -6.07 -1.49 2.16
C ALA A 38 -7.42 -1.69 1.45
N THR A 39 -8.47 -2.05 2.19
CA THR A 39 -9.83 -2.19 1.62
C THR A 39 -10.47 -0.84 1.28
N HIS A 40 -10.19 0.20 2.08
CA HIS A 40 -10.74 1.54 1.88
C HIS A 40 -10.05 2.33 0.74
N THR A 41 -8.76 2.08 0.49
CA THR A 41 -8.03 2.69 -0.65
C THR A 41 -8.49 2.12 -2.00
N LYS A 42 -8.85 0.82 -2.08
CA LYS A 42 -9.44 0.23 -3.30
C LYS A 42 -10.86 0.74 -3.60
N LYS A 43 -11.69 1.03 -2.58
CA LYS A 43 -13.06 1.57 -2.79
C LYS A 43 -13.06 2.97 -3.41
N LYS A 44 -12.09 3.83 -3.09
CA LYS A 44 -12.02 5.19 -3.68
C LYS A 44 -11.61 5.19 -5.16
N LYS A 45 -11.05 4.09 -5.68
CA LYS A 45 -10.65 3.95 -7.10
C LYS A 45 -11.71 3.24 -7.98
N ARG A 46 -12.84 2.77 -7.42
CA ARG A 46 -13.90 2.06 -8.16
C ARG A 46 -15.12 2.93 -8.50
N LYS A 47 -14.88 4.17 -8.95
CA LYS A 47 -15.89 4.96 -9.68
C LYS A 47 -15.34 5.51 -11.00
N LYS A 48 -14.64 4.65 -11.75
CA LYS A 48 -14.38 4.85 -13.18
C LYS A 48 -14.78 3.56 -13.88
N GLU A 49 -16.03 3.49 -14.30
CA GLU A 49 -16.48 2.53 -15.30
C GLU A 49 -15.86 2.95 -16.62
N ALA A 50 -14.91 2.15 -17.13
CA ALA A 50 -14.53 2.11 -18.53
C ALA A 50 -13.68 0.86 -18.79
N GLY A 51 -14.22 -0.07 -19.58
CA GLY A 51 -13.43 -0.89 -20.49
C GLY A 51 -12.88 -2.20 -19.96
N VAL A 52 -13.53 -3.29 -20.37
CA VAL A 52 -12.85 -4.52 -20.82
C VAL A 52 -11.51 -4.19 -21.47
N ASN A 53 -10.41 -4.68 -20.92
CA ASN A 53 -9.21 -5.16 -21.64
C ASN A 53 -8.15 -5.58 -20.63
N ASN A 54 -8.18 -6.88 -20.30
CA ASN A 54 -7.15 -7.57 -19.55
C ASN A 54 -5.92 -7.85 -20.45
N SER A 55 -5.36 -6.81 -21.06
CA SER A 55 -4.15 -6.85 -21.89
C SER A 55 -3.73 -5.41 -22.15
N CYS A 56 -2.80 -4.90 -21.36
CA CYS A 56 -2.08 -3.71 -21.77
C CYS A 56 -1.30 -4.09 -23.05
N PRO A 57 -1.35 -3.32 -24.16
CA PRO A 57 -0.50 -3.54 -25.34
C PRO A 57 1.00 -3.29 -25.05
N HIS A 58 1.36 -3.24 -23.78
CA HIS A 58 2.63 -2.83 -23.19
C HIS A 58 3.62 -3.97 -23.02
N ASN A 59 3.34 -5.13 -23.61
CA ASN A 59 4.24 -6.28 -23.59
C ASN A 59 5.43 -6.09 -24.57
N LEU A 60 5.37 -5.11 -25.46
CA LEU A 60 6.29 -5.01 -26.60
C LEU A 60 7.45 -4.04 -26.40
N ASN A 61 7.58 -3.39 -25.24
CA ASN A 61 8.58 -2.35 -24.98
C ASN A 61 9.16 -2.44 -23.55
N CYS A 62 9.15 -3.64 -22.96
CA CYS A 62 9.65 -3.87 -21.61
C CYS A 62 11.19 -3.95 -21.59
N LYS A 63 11.83 -3.40 -20.56
CA LYS A 63 13.29 -3.47 -20.34
C LYS A 63 13.84 -4.90 -20.42
N SER A 64 13.04 -5.89 -20.01
CA SER A 64 13.37 -7.32 -20.12
C SER A 64 13.58 -7.80 -21.56
N HIS A 65 12.94 -7.17 -22.55
CA HIS A 65 13.06 -7.54 -23.96
C HIS A 65 14.13 -6.73 -24.69
N PHE A 66 14.32 -5.45 -24.35
CA PHE A 66 15.18 -4.52 -25.10
C PHE A 66 16.60 -4.36 -24.53
N GLY A 67 16.89 -4.91 -23.34
CA GLY A 67 18.18 -4.74 -22.68
C GLY A 67 18.38 -3.30 -22.18
N LEU A 68 19.56 -3.02 -21.57
CA LEU A 68 19.86 -1.74 -20.92
C LEU A 68 20.16 -0.58 -21.90
N ASP A 69 20.55 -0.90 -23.13
CA ASP A 69 21.06 0.08 -24.09
C ASP A 69 19.97 0.75 -24.95
N GLN A 70 18.77 0.17 -25.02
CA GLN A 70 17.67 0.67 -25.86
C GLN A 70 16.61 1.47 -25.07
N HIS A 71 17.06 2.40 -24.22
CA HIS A 71 16.22 3.15 -23.27
C HIS A 71 15.05 3.92 -23.91
N HIS A 72 15.22 4.44 -25.13
CA HIS A 72 14.16 5.21 -25.81
C HIS A 72 12.96 4.33 -26.22
N ASN A 73 13.21 3.04 -26.44
CA ASN A 73 12.21 2.04 -26.78
C ASN A 73 11.53 1.45 -25.55
N TRP A 74 11.89 1.89 -24.34
CA TRP A 74 11.25 1.37 -23.14
C TRP A 74 9.90 2.02 -22.92
N CYS A 75 9.06 1.27 -22.27
CA CYS A 75 7.81 1.77 -21.79
C CYS A 75 8.01 2.78 -20.64
N SER A 76 7.06 3.69 -20.43
CA SER A 76 7.21 4.77 -19.43
C SER A 76 7.48 4.25 -18.01
N ASP A 77 6.85 3.14 -17.63
CA ASP A 77 7.04 2.53 -16.31
C ASP A 77 8.45 1.93 -16.16
N CYS A 78 8.96 1.26 -17.20
CA CYS A 78 10.31 0.69 -17.19
C CYS A 78 11.42 1.75 -17.33
N ARG A 79 11.13 2.96 -17.84
CA ARG A 79 12.09 4.10 -17.83
C ARG A 79 12.25 4.71 -16.44
N LEU A 80 11.15 4.81 -15.70
CA LEU A 80 11.13 5.45 -14.39
C LEU A 80 11.53 4.47 -13.27
N VAL A 81 11.34 3.16 -13.47
CA VAL A 81 11.59 2.13 -12.47
C VAL A 81 12.36 0.97 -13.08
N MET A 82 13.40 0.50 -12.39
CA MET A 82 14.31 -0.54 -12.87
C MET A 82 13.65 -1.90 -13.15
N CYS A 83 12.48 -2.16 -12.57
CA CYS A 83 11.70 -3.38 -12.75
C CYS A 83 10.27 -3.01 -13.16
N CYS A 84 9.80 -3.51 -14.31
CA CYS A 84 8.42 -3.28 -14.73
C CYS A 84 7.47 -3.87 -13.68
N SER A 85 6.48 -3.09 -13.23
CA SER A 85 5.60 -3.44 -12.11
C SER A 85 4.64 -4.62 -12.36
N HIS A 86 4.87 -5.41 -13.41
CA HIS A 86 4.33 -6.76 -13.52
C HIS A 86 5.14 -7.68 -12.61
N THR A 87 4.86 -7.63 -11.32
CA THR A 87 5.15 -8.76 -10.45
C THR A 87 4.36 -9.95 -10.99
N PHE A 88 5.07 -10.87 -11.65
CA PHE A 88 4.60 -12.25 -11.80
C PHE A 88 4.14 -12.73 -10.42
N ASN A 89 2.85 -13.00 -10.27
CA ASN A 89 2.42 -13.89 -9.19
C ASN A 89 2.87 -15.28 -9.64
N ILE A 90 3.79 -15.88 -8.88
CA ILE A 90 3.91 -17.34 -8.79
C ILE A 90 2.79 -17.82 -7.88
#